data_AF-A0A1I5IME5-F1
#
_entry.id   AF-A0A1I5IME5-F1
#
_cell.length_a   1.000
_cell.length_b   1.000
_cell.length_c   1.000
_cell.angle_alpha   90.00
_cell.angle_beta   90.00
_cell.angle_gamma   90.00
#
_symmetry.space_group_name_H-M   'P 1'
#
loop_
_entity.id
_entity.type
_entity.pdbx_description
1 polymer ?
#
loop_
_entity_poly.entity_id
_entity_poly.type
_entity_poly.pdbx_seq_one_letter_code
_entity_poly.pdbx_strand_id
1 'polypeptide(L)'
;MSVVKSKRNKSGIEFEMILFQLVDGIDNLVEHDFYAEGMLAIKNKMFLDMRSRALEDLTDKLVFYIKIANSIYPQCIAEWEERRVAQGKAIGTCYAILTNMQRIMMRLRIPDNKYTLDIQNIMRMINSLKAWRKSDNKLKTKLVQ
;
A
#
# COMPACT_ATOMS: atom_id res chain seq x y z
N MET A 1 -0.72 20.48 27.42
CA MET A 1 -0.83 19.03 27.14
C MET A 1 0.06 18.70 25.95
N SER A 2 1.07 17.83 26.12
CA SER A 2 1.98 17.48 25.03
C SER A 2 1.38 16.35 24.19
N VAL A 3 1.13 16.63 22.92
CA VAL A 3 0.62 15.63 21.96
C VAL A 3 1.66 14.50 21.85
N VAL A 4 1.27 13.30 22.27
CA VAL A 4 2.13 12.11 22.20
C VAL A 4 2.33 11.73 20.73
N LYS A 5 3.42 12.21 20.12
CA LYS A 5 3.83 11.79 18.77
C LYS A 5 4.17 10.30 18.78
N SER A 6 3.59 9.52 17.87
CA SER A 6 3.88 8.08 17.75
C SER A 6 5.38 7.87 17.49
N LYS A 7 6.08 7.13 18.36
CA LYS A 7 7.46 6.69 18.13
C LYS A 7 7.47 5.61 17.04
N ARG A 8 7.46 5.99 15.76
CA ARG A 8 7.64 5.04 14.66
C ARG A 8 9.08 4.48 14.71
N ASN A 9 9.25 3.18 14.44
CA ASN A 9 10.59 2.55 14.38
C ASN A 9 11.38 2.97 13.12
N LYS A 10 10.70 3.53 12.11
CA LYS A 10 11.27 4.16 10.92
C LYS A 10 10.96 5.65 10.97
N SER A 11 11.85 6.51 10.46
CA SER A 11 11.56 7.95 10.39
C SER A 11 10.30 8.17 9.54
N GLY A 12 9.50 9.20 9.85
CA GLY A 12 8.30 9.50 9.06
C GLY A 12 8.61 9.67 7.57
N ILE A 13 9.81 10.17 7.27
CA ILE A 13 10.36 10.33 5.92
C ILE A 13 10.57 8.98 5.23
N GLU A 14 11.19 8.00 5.90
CA GLU A 14 11.42 6.67 5.32
C GLU A 14 10.10 5.97 4.97
N PHE A 15 9.06 6.15 5.78
CA PHE A 15 7.73 5.58 5.48
C PHE A 15 7.10 6.21 4.22
N GLU A 16 7.16 7.54 4.10
CA GLU A 16 6.67 8.25 2.91
C GLU A 16 7.49 7.86 1.66
N MET A 17 8.81 7.71 1.78
CA MET A 17 9.64 7.22 0.69
C MET A 17 9.19 5.84 0.20
N ILE A 18 8.91 4.90 1.11
CA ILE A 18 8.42 3.55 0.74
C ILE A 18 7.05 3.64 0.04
N LEU A 19 6.17 4.53 0.51
CA LEU A 19 4.85 4.75 -0.11
C LEU A 19 5.02 5.25 -1.55
N PHE A 20 5.79 6.31 -1.76
CA PHE A 20 5.95 6.90 -3.09
C PHE A 20 6.73 6.00 -4.03
N GLN A 21 7.72 5.23 -3.56
CA GLN A 21 8.39 4.20 -4.36
C GLN A 21 7.43 3.10 -4.83
N LEU A 22 6.46 2.72 -4.00
CA LEU A 22 5.44 1.76 -4.39
C LEU A 22 4.51 2.37 -5.44
N VAL A 23 3.97 3.57 -5.18
CA VAL A 23 3.03 4.24 -6.09
C VAL A 23 3.67 4.48 -7.45
N ASP A 24 4.85 5.09 -7.48
CA ASP A 24 5.61 5.34 -8.72
C ASP A 24 5.93 4.04 -9.47
N GLY A 25 6.28 2.96 -8.75
CA GLY A 25 6.48 1.65 -9.37
C GLY A 25 5.22 1.11 -10.06
N ILE A 26 4.05 1.24 -9.41
CA ILE A 26 2.78 0.82 -10.01
C ILE A 26 2.38 1.71 -11.18
N ASP A 27 2.54 3.02 -11.07
CA ASP A 27 2.20 3.97 -12.13
C ASP A 27 3.06 3.70 -13.37
N ASN A 28 4.37 3.46 -13.19
CA ASN A 28 5.26 3.06 -14.27
C ASN A 28 4.81 1.76 -14.96
N LEU A 29 4.33 0.77 -14.21
CA LEU A 29 3.79 -0.47 -14.79
C LEU A 29 2.51 -0.23 -15.59
N VAL A 30 1.64 0.64 -15.09
CA VAL A 30 0.39 1.04 -15.77
C VAL A 30 0.69 1.75 -17.08
N GLU A 31 1.64 2.69 -17.08
CA GLU A 31 2.03 3.46 -18.27
C GLU A 31 2.70 2.60 -19.36
N HIS A 32 3.33 1.49 -18.97
CA HIS A 32 4.09 0.61 -19.86
C HIS A 32 3.43 -0.75 -20.09
N ASP A 33 2.10 -0.82 -19.99
CA ASP A 33 1.29 -2.01 -20.26
C ASP A 33 1.83 -3.29 -19.58
N PHE A 34 2.36 -3.18 -18.36
CA PHE A 34 2.73 -4.34 -17.55
C PHE A 34 3.76 -5.27 -18.21
N TYR A 35 4.67 -4.75 -19.02
CA TYR A 35 5.61 -5.55 -19.84
C TYR A 35 4.92 -6.47 -20.85
N ALA A 36 3.67 -6.20 -21.21
CA ALA A 36 2.97 -6.95 -22.24
C ALA A 36 3.51 -6.56 -23.62
N GLU A 37 4.02 -7.54 -24.38
CA GLU A 37 4.59 -7.29 -25.70
C GLU A 37 3.77 -7.94 -26.82
N GLY A 38 3.79 -7.28 -28.00
CA GLY A 38 3.30 -7.82 -29.26
C GLY A 38 1.82 -8.24 -29.27
N MET A 39 1.52 -9.36 -29.92
CA MET A 39 0.14 -9.81 -30.14
C MET A 39 -0.60 -10.15 -28.83
N LEU A 40 0.12 -10.50 -27.76
CA LEU A 40 -0.48 -10.86 -26.49
C LEU A 40 -1.08 -9.64 -25.77
N ALA A 41 -0.39 -8.50 -25.82
CA ALA A 41 -0.90 -7.23 -25.31
C ALA A 41 -2.17 -6.81 -26.06
N ILE A 42 -2.13 -6.85 -27.41
CA ILE A 42 -3.28 -6.51 -28.26
C ILE A 42 -4.49 -7.38 -27.93
N LYS A 43 -4.31 -8.70 -27.80
CA LYS A 43 -5.39 -9.64 -27.48
C LYS A 43 -5.99 -9.43 -26.08
N ASN A 44 -5.23 -8.86 -25.15
CA ASN A 44 -5.66 -8.64 -23.76
C ASN A 44 -5.87 -7.16 -23.43
N LYS A 45 -5.96 -6.26 -24.42
CA LYS A 45 -6.06 -4.82 -24.21
C LYS A 45 -7.15 -4.42 -23.21
N MET A 46 -8.38 -4.89 -23.41
CA MET A 46 -9.49 -4.60 -22.50
C MET A 46 -9.23 -5.10 -21.07
N PHE A 47 -8.57 -6.25 -20.92
CA PHE A 47 -8.18 -6.76 -19.61
C PHE A 47 -7.12 -5.87 -18.97
N LEU A 48 -6.10 -5.45 -19.72
CA LEU A 48 -5.05 -4.54 -19.25
C LEU A 48 -5.65 -3.19 -18.85
N ASP A 49 -6.48 -2.58 -19.68
CA ASP A 49 -7.17 -1.32 -19.36
C ASP A 49 -7.98 -1.40 -18.06
N MET A 50 -8.67 -2.53 -17.82
CA MET A 50 -9.42 -2.76 -16.58
C MET A 50 -8.52 -3.00 -15.37
N ARG A 51 -7.31 -3.52 -15.57
CA ARG A 51 -6.33 -3.70 -14.48
C ARG A 51 -5.59 -2.41 -14.18
N SER A 52 -5.23 -1.61 -15.20
CA SER A 52 -4.65 -0.28 -15.05
C SER A 52 -5.54 0.61 -14.18
N ARG A 53 -6.80 0.80 -14.56
CA ARG A 53 -7.76 1.61 -13.78
C ARG A 53 -7.96 1.10 -12.35
N ALA A 54 -7.95 -0.23 -12.17
CA ALA A 54 -8.07 -0.81 -10.85
C ALA A 54 -6.82 -0.56 -9.98
N LEU A 55 -5.63 -0.54 -10.58
CA LEU A 55 -4.39 -0.28 -9.87
C LEU A 55 -4.24 1.20 -9.52
N GLU A 56 -4.61 2.12 -10.43
CA GLU A 56 -4.69 3.57 -10.16
C GLU A 56 -5.63 3.87 -8.97
N ASP A 57 -6.85 3.31 -8.98
CA ASP A 57 -7.79 3.49 -7.87
C ASP A 57 -7.25 2.90 -6.54
N LEU A 58 -6.49 1.81 -6.61
CA LEU A 58 -5.89 1.21 -5.43
C LEU A 58 -4.69 2.01 -4.89
N THR A 59 -3.85 2.59 -5.74
CA THR A 59 -2.73 3.46 -5.30
C THR A 59 -3.27 4.72 -4.64
N ASP A 60 -4.29 5.36 -5.22
CA ASP A 60 -4.99 6.49 -4.61
C ASP A 60 -5.60 6.14 -3.25
N LYS A 61 -6.29 5.00 -3.16
CA LYS A 61 -6.84 4.50 -1.88
C LYS A 61 -5.76 4.23 -0.85
N LEU A 62 -4.61 3.69 -1.25
CA LEU A 62 -3.50 3.43 -0.33
C LEU A 62 -2.99 4.74 0.28
N VAL A 63 -2.72 5.73 -0.56
CA VAL A 63 -2.31 7.08 -0.13
C VAL A 63 -3.37 7.67 0.80
N PHE A 64 -4.64 7.64 0.39
CA PHE A 64 -5.76 8.15 1.18
C PHE A 64 -5.82 7.54 2.58
N TYR A 65 -5.84 6.20 2.71
CA TYR A 65 -5.91 5.55 4.02
C TYR A 65 -4.71 5.82 4.91
N ILE A 66 -3.52 5.95 4.32
CA ILE A 66 -2.31 6.34 5.05
C ILE A 66 -2.43 7.78 5.57
N LYS A 67 -2.92 8.72 4.75
CA LYS A 67 -3.11 10.11 5.18
C LYS A 67 -4.17 10.23 6.27
N ILE A 68 -5.30 9.51 6.15
CA ILE A 68 -6.31 9.41 7.23
C ILE A 68 -5.71 8.85 8.52
N ALA A 69 -4.97 7.73 8.44
CA ALA A 69 -4.33 7.17 9.64
C ALA A 69 -3.33 8.14 10.29
N ASN A 70 -2.62 8.94 9.48
CA ASN A 70 -1.68 9.95 9.96
C ASN A 70 -2.35 11.17 10.61
N SER A 71 -3.53 11.58 10.12
CA SER A 71 -4.25 12.74 10.62
C SER A 71 -4.96 12.52 11.96
N ILE A 72 -5.13 11.26 12.38
CA ILE A 72 -5.74 10.90 13.67
C ILE A 72 -4.64 10.89 14.74
N TYR A 73 -4.80 11.66 15.82
CA TYR A 73 -3.83 11.77 16.94
C TYR A 73 -4.42 11.23 18.25
N PRO A 74 -4.40 9.90 18.49
CA PRO A 74 -5.21 9.29 19.54
C PRO A 74 -4.98 9.89 20.94
N GLN A 75 -6.02 10.53 21.48
CA GLN A 75 -6.17 10.99 22.86
C GLN A 75 -7.16 10.11 23.64
N CYS A 76 -7.95 9.28 22.95
CA CYS A 76 -8.86 8.31 23.54
C CYS A 76 -8.86 6.99 22.76
N ILE A 77 -9.53 5.97 23.31
CA ILE A 77 -9.60 4.65 22.68
C ILE A 77 -10.32 4.69 21.33
N ALA A 78 -11.39 5.46 21.20
CA ALA A 78 -12.15 5.56 19.94
C ALA A 78 -11.26 6.06 18.78
N GLU A 79 -10.47 7.11 19.00
CA GLU A 79 -9.54 7.63 17.99
C GLU A 79 -8.41 6.62 17.67
N TRP A 80 -7.94 5.87 18.68
CA TRP A 80 -6.97 4.80 18.44
C TRP A 80 -7.56 3.70 17.54
N GLU A 81 -8.82 3.31 17.77
CA GLU A 81 -9.53 2.31 16.97
C GLU A 81 -9.76 2.81 15.54
N GLU A 82 -10.14 4.07 15.36
CA GLU A 82 -10.32 4.68 14.03
C GLU A 82 -9.01 4.69 13.23
N ARG A 83 -7.90 5.11 13.85
CA ARG A 83 -6.56 5.04 13.24
C ARG A 83 -6.20 3.61 12.87
N ARG A 84 -6.55 2.64 13.73
CA ARG A 84 -6.30 1.21 13.49
C ARG A 84 -7.08 0.67 12.30
N VAL A 85 -8.32 1.12 12.12
CA VAL A 85 -9.16 0.76 10.96
C VAL A 85 -8.53 1.31 9.67
N ALA A 86 -8.12 2.58 9.65
CA ALA A 86 -7.46 3.17 8.48
C ALA A 86 -6.16 2.43 8.11
N GLN A 87 -5.32 2.09 9.09
CA GLN A 87 -4.13 1.24 8.88
C GLN A 87 -4.49 -0.15 8.35
N GLY A 88 -5.58 -0.75 8.83
CA GLY A 88 -6.09 -2.03 8.35
C GLY A 88 -6.52 -1.96 6.88
N LYS A 89 -7.23 -0.89 6.50
CA LYS A 89 -7.61 -0.64 5.11
C LYS A 89 -6.38 -0.46 4.22
N ALA A 90 -5.38 0.30 4.64
CA ALA A 90 -4.12 0.46 3.90
C ALA A 90 -3.41 -0.89 3.65
N ILE A 91 -3.31 -1.75 4.68
CA ILE A 91 -2.74 -3.10 4.52
C ILE A 91 -3.56 -3.94 3.54
N GLY A 92 -4.90 -3.90 3.64
CA GLY A 92 -5.79 -4.58 2.71
C GLY A 92 -5.60 -4.11 1.27
N THR A 93 -5.44 -2.80 1.06
CA THR A 93 -5.15 -2.22 -0.25
C THR A 93 -3.83 -2.73 -0.83
N CYS A 94 -2.75 -2.83 -0.03
CA CYS A 94 -1.49 -3.44 -0.51
C CYS A 94 -1.68 -4.88 -1.02
N TYR A 95 -2.48 -5.70 -0.32
CA TYR A 95 -2.80 -7.06 -0.77
C TYR A 95 -3.68 -7.09 -2.03
N ALA A 96 -4.58 -6.12 -2.18
CA ALA A 96 -5.39 -5.97 -3.39
C ALA A 96 -4.52 -5.58 -4.61
N ILE A 97 -3.53 -4.71 -4.43
CA ILE A 97 -2.53 -4.38 -5.47
C ILE A 97 -1.78 -5.66 -5.88
N LEU A 98 -1.23 -6.41 -4.90
CA LEU A 98 -0.52 -7.66 -5.16
C LEU A 98 -1.38 -8.67 -5.94
N THR A 99 -2.65 -8.81 -5.58
CA THR A 99 -3.59 -9.71 -6.26
C THR A 99 -3.84 -9.28 -7.70
N ASN A 100 -3.95 -7.98 -7.97
CA ASN A 100 -4.10 -7.46 -9.33
C ASN A 100 -2.87 -7.77 -10.18
N MET A 101 -1.67 -7.55 -9.64
CA MET A 101 -0.42 -7.87 -10.35
C MET A 101 -0.31 -9.37 -10.64
N GLN A 102 -0.59 -10.23 -9.66
CA GLN A 102 -0.57 -11.69 -9.87
C GLN A 102 -1.56 -12.14 -10.95
N ARG A 103 -2.74 -11.52 -11.04
CA ARG A 103 -3.71 -11.81 -12.11
C ARG A 103 -3.17 -11.42 -13.49
N ILE A 104 -2.48 -10.29 -13.61
CA ILE A 104 -1.85 -9.85 -14.85
C ILE A 104 -0.74 -10.84 -15.24
N MET A 105 0.16 -11.14 -14.31
CA MET A 105 1.26 -12.10 -14.51
C MET A 105 0.74 -13.45 -14.99
N MET A 106 -0.31 -13.99 -14.34
CA MET A 106 -0.91 -15.27 -14.70
C MET A 106 -1.57 -15.23 -16.08
N ARG A 107 -2.31 -14.16 -16.40
CA ARG A 107 -3.01 -14.02 -17.69
C ARG A 107 -2.05 -13.86 -18.85
N LEU A 108 -0.99 -13.08 -18.65
CA LEU A 108 0.00 -12.76 -19.69
C LEU A 108 1.21 -13.70 -19.68
N ARG A 109 1.26 -14.66 -18.75
CA ARG A 109 2.39 -15.60 -18.58
C ARG A 109 3.74 -14.87 -18.45
N ILE A 110 3.73 -13.73 -17.76
CA ILE A 110 4.94 -12.93 -17.55
C ILE A 110 5.81 -13.65 -16.53
N PRO A 111 7.12 -13.82 -16.79
CA PRO A 111 8.04 -14.42 -15.82
C PRO A 111 8.07 -13.65 -14.49
N ASP A 112 8.10 -14.39 -13.38
CA ASP A 112 8.06 -13.83 -12.02
C ASP A 112 9.17 -12.80 -11.76
N ASN A 113 10.33 -12.98 -12.40
CA ASN A 113 11.47 -12.11 -12.21
C ASN A 113 11.18 -10.65 -12.61
N LYS A 114 10.27 -10.41 -13.57
CA LYS A 114 9.93 -9.06 -14.06
C LYS A 114 9.29 -8.17 -12.99
N TYR A 115 8.56 -8.76 -12.05
CA TYR A 115 7.82 -8.02 -10.99
C TYR A 115 8.49 -8.10 -9.61
N THR A 116 9.70 -8.66 -9.53
CA THR A 116 10.38 -8.90 -8.25
C THR A 116 10.51 -7.63 -7.45
N LEU A 117 10.91 -6.52 -8.09
CA LEU A 117 11.11 -5.24 -7.41
C LEU A 117 9.78 -4.69 -6.86
N ASP A 118 8.72 -4.71 -7.65
CA ASP A 118 7.41 -4.20 -7.26
C ASP A 118 6.80 -5.01 -6.12
N ILE A 119 6.88 -6.34 -6.21
CA ILE A 119 6.44 -7.24 -5.14
C ILE A 119 7.23 -6.97 -3.86
N GLN A 120 8.55 -6.77 -3.96
CA GLN A 120 9.36 -6.40 -2.80
C GLN A 120 8.95 -5.06 -2.18
N ASN A 121 8.64 -4.05 -3.00
CA ASN A 121 8.18 -2.75 -2.53
C ASN A 121 6.82 -2.85 -1.83
N ILE A 122 5.88 -3.62 -2.37
CA ILE A 122 4.59 -3.91 -1.72
C ILE A 122 4.80 -4.60 -0.38
N MET A 123 5.67 -5.62 -0.32
CA MET A 123 5.96 -6.32 0.93
C MET A 123 6.64 -5.43 1.97
N ARG A 124 7.54 -4.54 1.54
CA ARG A 124 8.16 -3.51 2.40
C ARG A 124 7.09 -2.57 2.98
N MET A 125 6.13 -2.13 2.17
CA MET A 125 5.02 -1.29 2.62
C MET A 125 4.15 -2.00 3.66
N ILE A 126 3.74 -3.25 3.39
CA ILE A 126 2.97 -4.08 4.33
C ILE A 126 3.70 -4.22 5.66
N ASN A 127 5.00 -4.52 5.62
CA ASN A 127 5.80 -4.69 6.82
C ASN A 127 5.96 -3.37 7.61
N SER A 128 6.14 -2.24 6.92
CA SER A 128 6.14 -0.90 7.53
C SER A 128 4.80 -0.59 8.22
N LEU A 129 3.67 -0.90 7.60
CA LEU A 129 2.34 -0.72 8.19
C LEU A 129 2.11 -1.62 9.42
N LYS A 130 2.53 -2.89 9.35
CA LYS A 130 2.48 -3.82 10.49
C LYS A 130 3.36 -3.36 11.65
N ALA A 131 4.56 -2.85 11.35
CA ALA A 131 5.47 -2.30 12.35
C ALA A 131 4.89 -1.04 13.01
N TRP A 132 4.27 -0.15 12.23
CA TRP A 132 3.55 1.01 12.75
C TRP A 132 2.41 0.57 13.69
N ARG A 133 1.57 -0.39 13.27
CA ARG A 133 0.54 -0.99 14.12
C ARG A 133 1.09 -1.54 15.44
N LYS A 134 2.24 -2.20 15.41
CA LYS A 134 2.89 -2.74 16.62
C LYS A 134 3.35 -1.62 17.55
N SER A 135 3.86 -0.51 17.01
CA SER A 135 4.24 0.65 17.82
C SER A 135 3.03 1.32 18.47
N ASP A 136 1.92 1.47 17.75
CA ASP A 136 0.69 2.09 18.25
C ASP A 136 0.03 1.29 19.39
N ASN A 137 0.35 -0.01 19.57
CA ASN A 137 -0.14 -0.78 20.73
C ASN A 137 0.36 -0.20 22.07
N LYS A 138 1.53 0.45 22.09
CA LYS A 138 2.06 1.12 23.30
C LYS A 138 1.22 2.34 23.69
N LEU A 139 0.56 2.97 22.71
CA LEU A 139 -0.37 4.08 22.96
C LEU A 139 -1.65 3.55 23.60
N LYS A 140 -2.20 2.43 23.09
CA LYS A 140 -3.39 1.80 23.65
C LYS A 140 -3.25 1.53 25.15
N THR A 141 -2.13 0.97 25.60
CA THR A 141 -1.90 0.68 27.02
C THR A 141 -2.00 1.93 27.91
N LYS A 142 -1.60 3.10 27.39
CA LYS A 142 -1.68 4.37 28.14
C LYS A 142 -3.08 4.99 28.15
N LEU A 143 -3.92 4.65 27.18
CA LEU A 143 -5.26 5.19 27.02
C LEU A 143 -6.32 4.40 27.80
N VAL A 144 -5.98 3.20 28.28
CA VAL A 144 -6.85 2.34 29.11
C VAL A 144 -6.56 2.52 30.62
N GLN A 145 -5.46 3.20 30.96
CA GLN A 145 -5.11 3.57 32.34
C GLN A 145 -5.80 4.87 32.73
#